data_AF-A0A6H9S6R1-F1
#
_entry.id   AF-A0A6H9S6R1-F1
#
_cell.length_a   1.000
_cell.length_b   1.000
_cell.length_c   1.000
_cell.angle_alpha   90.00
_cell.angle_beta   90.00
_cell.angle_gamma   90.00
#
_symmetry.space_group_name_H-M   'P 1'
#
loop_
_entity.id
_entity.type
_entity.pdbx_description
1 polymer ?
#
loop_
_entity_poly.entity_id
_entity_poly.type
_entity_poly.pdbx_seq_one_letter_code
_entity_poly.pdbx_strand_id
1 'polypeptide(L)'
;PCGPDLRYEPEYDQLRELRREDDTSLPTGVWQSSIKRALWPDLERLATTLLLERSKDLMISAWLGEAWLHMAGLEGLPGSLALVAGLCERYPEQLHPQAEDGDQSWRVIPLEWLARRYSEVLLTRVPLFDGREQAFAAFSLDD
;
A
#
# COMPACT_ATOMS: atom_id res chain seq x y z
N PRO A 1 19.34 11.04 7.32
CA PRO A 1 18.11 11.87 7.16
C PRO A 1 17.53 11.65 5.76
N CYS A 2 16.31 12.14 5.46
CA CYS A 2 15.34 11.57 4.50
C CYS A 2 15.73 11.28 3.05
N GLY A 3 16.98 11.49 2.63
CA GLY A 3 17.49 11.06 1.32
C GLY A 3 16.92 11.85 0.15
N PRO A 4 17.17 11.40 -1.09
CA PRO A 4 16.61 12.03 -2.28
C PRO A 4 15.11 11.72 -2.45
N ASP A 5 14.40 12.58 -3.18
CA ASP A 5 13.08 12.24 -3.72
C ASP A 5 13.26 11.12 -4.76
N LEU A 6 12.55 10.01 -4.58
CA LEU A 6 12.65 8.85 -5.47
C LEU A 6 11.62 8.86 -6.60
N ARG A 7 10.73 9.86 -6.67
CA ARG A 7 9.60 9.90 -7.62
C ARG A 7 9.97 9.67 -9.09
N TYR A 8 11.18 10.04 -9.48
CA TYR A 8 11.71 9.91 -10.85
C TYR A 8 12.77 8.80 -10.99
N GLU A 9 13.01 8.05 -9.92
CA GLU A 9 13.98 6.96 -9.89
C GLU A 9 13.34 5.64 -10.34
N PRO A 10 14.09 4.74 -11.00
CA PRO A 10 13.56 3.47 -11.52
C PRO A 10 12.88 2.60 -10.46
N GLU A 11 13.35 2.63 -9.21
CA GLU A 11 12.79 1.82 -8.13
C GLU A 11 11.37 2.25 -7.76
N TYR A 12 11.03 3.53 -7.97
CA TYR A 12 9.67 4.03 -7.74
C TYR A 12 8.69 3.49 -8.78
N ASP A 13 9.12 3.44 -10.05
CA ASP A 13 8.34 2.78 -11.11
C ASP A 13 8.26 1.27 -10.89
N GLN A 14 9.32 0.66 -10.38
CA GLN A 14 9.29 -0.76 -9.99
C GLN A 14 8.27 -1.02 -8.88
N LEU A 15 8.16 -0.18 -7.84
CA LEU A 15 7.11 -0.27 -6.82
C LEU A 15 5.71 -0.18 -7.43
N ARG A 16 5.50 0.73 -8.39
CA ARG A 16 4.21 0.84 -9.11
C ARG A 16 3.90 -0.41 -9.91
N GLU A 17 4.91 -0.99 -10.57
CA GLU A 17 4.72 -2.21 -11.33
C GLU A 17 4.48 -3.41 -10.41
N LEU A 18 5.16 -3.55 -9.28
CA LEU A 18 4.88 -4.63 -8.32
C LEU A 18 3.46 -4.51 -7.73
N ARG A 19 2.94 -3.29 -7.54
CA ARG A 19 1.59 -3.03 -7.01
C ARG A 19 0.47 -3.29 -8.02
N ARG A 20 0.70 -3.01 -9.31
CA ARG A 20 -0.36 -3.03 -10.32
C ARG A 20 -1.06 -4.40 -10.34
N GLU A 21 -2.36 -4.42 -10.53
CA GLU A 21 -3.15 -5.63 -10.75
C GLU A 21 -4.09 -5.33 -11.93
N ASP A 22 -4.22 -6.28 -12.86
CA ASP A 22 -5.14 -6.12 -13.98
C ASP A 22 -6.58 -6.36 -13.51
N ASP A 23 -7.50 -5.53 -14.00
CA ASP A 23 -8.93 -5.70 -13.74
C ASP A 23 -9.48 -6.87 -14.56
N THR A 24 -9.80 -7.97 -13.87
CA THR A 24 -10.33 -9.19 -14.49
C THR A 24 -11.81 -9.08 -14.87
N SER A 25 -12.50 -7.97 -14.56
CA SER A 25 -13.88 -7.72 -14.98
C SER A 25 -13.98 -7.15 -16.39
N LEU A 26 -12.87 -6.67 -16.97
CA LEU A 26 -12.83 -6.11 -18.31
C LEU A 26 -12.69 -7.20 -19.38
N PRO A 27 -13.37 -7.08 -20.54
CA PRO A 27 -13.21 -8.02 -21.64
C PRO A 27 -11.76 -8.04 -22.11
N THR A 28 -11.09 -9.17 -21.95
CA THR A 28 -9.78 -9.40 -22.58
C THR A 28 -10.06 -9.58 -24.06
N GLY A 29 -9.55 -8.68 -24.91
CA GLY A 29 -9.68 -8.82 -26.36
C GLY A 29 -9.04 -10.11 -26.88
N VAL A 30 -8.99 -10.28 -28.21
CA VAL A 30 -8.44 -11.49 -28.88
C VAL A 30 -6.97 -11.80 -28.49
N TRP A 31 -6.26 -10.83 -27.90
CA TRP A 31 -4.96 -11.01 -27.28
C TRP A 31 -5.09 -11.48 -25.83
N GLN A 32 -4.94 -12.78 -25.60
CA GLN A 32 -4.85 -13.38 -24.27
C GLN A 32 -3.50 -13.03 -23.63
N SER A 33 -3.36 -11.82 -23.08
CA SER A 33 -2.25 -11.52 -22.17
C SER A 33 -2.47 -12.19 -20.82
N SER A 34 -1.40 -12.69 -20.20
CA SER A 34 -1.45 -13.18 -18.82
C SER A 34 -1.97 -12.10 -17.88
N ILE A 35 -3.00 -12.39 -17.08
CA ILE A 35 -3.53 -11.48 -16.06
C ILE A 35 -2.41 -11.14 -15.09
N LYS A 36 -2.05 -9.86 -15.03
CA LYS A 36 -1.05 -9.37 -14.09
C LYS A 36 -1.66 -9.31 -12.69
N ARG A 37 -1.02 -10.00 -11.73
CA ARG A 37 -1.31 -9.88 -10.30
C ARG A 37 -0.26 -9.05 -9.59
N ALA A 38 -0.67 -8.39 -8.52
CA ALA A 38 0.26 -7.69 -7.65
C ALA A 38 1.20 -8.68 -6.93
N LEU A 39 2.45 -8.26 -6.72
CA LEU A 39 3.49 -9.03 -6.06
C LEU A 39 3.80 -8.40 -4.69
N TRP A 40 2.88 -8.58 -3.73
CA TRP A 40 2.94 -7.92 -2.42
C TRP A 40 4.21 -8.20 -1.62
N PRO A 41 4.73 -9.45 -1.52
CA PRO A 41 5.97 -9.71 -0.80
C PRO A 41 7.21 -9.04 -1.43
N ASP A 42 7.20 -8.88 -2.76
CA ASP A 42 8.29 -8.19 -3.46
C ASP A 42 8.19 -6.68 -3.29
N LEU A 43 6.98 -6.13 -3.30
CA LEU A 43 6.73 -4.72 -3.00
C LEU A 43 7.14 -4.40 -1.56
N GLU A 44 6.73 -5.22 -0.59
CA GLU A 44 7.08 -5.06 0.82
C GLU A 44 8.60 -5.00 1.00
N ARG A 45 9.31 -5.96 0.43
CA ARG A 45 10.77 -6.03 0.49
C ARG A 45 11.42 -4.78 -0.11
N LEU A 46 11.03 -4.40 -1.33
CA LEU A 46 11.60 -3.23 -2.01
C LEU A 46 11.29 -1.93 -1.25
N ALA A 47 10.04 -1.71 -0.87
CA ALA A 47 9.62 -0.50 -0.15
C ALA A 47 10.33 -0.38 1.20
N THR A 48 10.47 -1.50 1.94
CA THR A 48 11.21 -1.54 3.20
C THR A 48 12.68 -1.18 3.01
N THR A 49 13.36 -1.79 2.02
CA THR A 49 14.75 -1.45 1.70
C THR A 49 14.90 0.03 1.35
N LEU A 50 14.05 0.57 0.48
CA LEU A 50 14.11 1.99 0.11
C LEU A 50 13.87 2.91 1.31
N LEU A 51 12.88 2.59 2.16
CA LEU A 51 12.55 3.35 3.35
C LEU A 51 13.64 3.29 4.42
N LEU A 52 14.36 2.19 4.54
CA LEU A 52 15.47 2.07 5.50
C LEU A 52 16.72 2.78 5.00
N GLU A 53 17.10 2.52 3.75
CA GLU A 53 18.45 2.77 3.25
C GLU A 53 18.57 4.02 2.38
N ARG A 54 17.49 4.41 1.67
CA ARG A 54 17.58 5.45 0.63
C ARG A 54 16.78 6.70 0.95
N SER A 55 15.47 6.60 1.12
CA SER A 55 14.59 7.77 1.21
C SER A 55 13.46 7.56 2.20
N LYS A 56 13.06 8.62 2.91
CA LYS A 56 11.85 8.60 3.75
C LYS A 56 10.76 9.30 2.97
N ASP A 57 9.78 8.53 2.52
CA ASP A 57 8.75 8.97 1.58
C ASP A 57 7.36 8.49 2.00
N LEU A 58 6.41 9.41 2.05
CA LEU A 58 5.04 9.13 2.48
C LEU A 58 4.30 8.20 1.52
N MET A 59 4.47 8.35 0.22
CA MET A 59 3.79 7.49 -0.75
C MET A 59 4.36 6.06 -0.70
N ILE A 60 5.69 5.91 -0.60
CA ILE A 60 6.31 4.59 -0.43
C ILE A 60 5.83 3.94 0.87
N SER A 61 5.72 4.70 1.96
CA SER A 61 5.17 4.17 3.22
C SER A 61 3.70 3.75 3.11
N ALA A 62 2.91 4.50 2.33
CA ALA A 62 1.52 4.15 2.06
C ALA A 62 1.41 2.84 1.26
N TRP A 63 2.26 2.64 0.25
CA TRP A 63 2.32 1.39 -0.51
C TRP A 63 2.81 0.21 0.32
N LEU A 64 3.79 0.40 1.18
CA LEU A 64 4.25 -0.65 2.11
C LEU A 64 3.09 -1.11 3.01
N GLY A 65 2.34 -0.17 3.57
CA GLY A 65 1.19 -0.54 4.39
C GLY A 65 0.04 -1.18 3.60
N GLU A 66 -0.17 -0.84 2.32
CA GLU A 66 -1.10 -1.58 1.46
C GLU A 66 -0.67 -3.04 1.31
N ALA A 67 0.63 -3.30 1.08
CA ALA A 67 1.14 -4.66 1.00
C ALA A 67 0.92 -5.44 2.30
N TRP A 68 1.11 -4.80 3.47
CA TRP A 68 0.80 -5.41 4.76
C TRP A 68 -0.69 -5.72 4.92
N LEU A 69 -1.60 -4.87 4.44
CA LEU A 69 -3.03 -5.16 4.46
C LEU A 69 -3.37 -6.38 3.58
N HIS A 70 -2.72 -6.51 2.42
CA HIS A 70 -2.93 -7.67 1.54
C HIS A 70 -2.33 -8.98 2.09
N MET A 71 -1.24 -8.90 2.86
CA MET A 71 -0.54 -10.07 3.38
C MET A 71 -1.01 -10.52 4.77
N ALA A 72 -1.33 -9.56 5.65
CA ALA A 72 -1.67 -9.78 7.06
C ALA A 72 -3.10 -9.34 7.42
N GLY A 73 -3.88 -8.84 6.46
CA GLY A 73 -5.26 -8.40 6.71
C GLY A 73 -5.32 -7.27 7.75
N LEU A 74 -6.27 -7.39 8.68
CA LEU A 74 -6.48 -6.39 9.74
C LEU A 74 -5.26 -6.20 10.64
N GLU A 75 -4.44 -7.25 10.84
CA GLU A 75 -3.24 -7.18 11.67
C GLU A 75 -2.16 -6.26 11.06
N GLY A 76 -2.20 -6.03 9.74
CA GLY A 76 -1.29 -5.11 9.06
C GLY A 76 -1.62 -3.63 9.27
N LEU A 77 -2.86 -3.29 9.66
CA LEU A 77 -3.32 -1.91 9.74
C LEU A 77 -2.59 -1.09 10.83
N PRO A 78 -2.43 -1.55 12.09
CA PRO A 78 -1.75 -0.75 13.11
C PRO A 78 -0.32 -0.38 12.73
N GLY A 79 0.42 -1.33 12.16
CA GLY A 79 1.79 -1.11 11.69
C GLY A 79 1.87 -0.09 10.56
N SER A 80 0.95 -0.17 9.60
CA SER A 80 0.90 0.78 8.47
C SER A 80 0.69 2.23 8.92
N LEU A 81 -0.25 2.46 9.85
CA LEU A 81 -0.54 3.80 10.37
C LEU A 81 0.57 4.30 11.28
N ALA A 82 1.14 3.43 12.11
CA ALA A 82 2.26 3.78 12.98
C ALA A 82 3.51 4.19 12.18
N LEU A 83 3.77 3.56 11.03
CA LEU A 83 4.86 3.93 10.14
C LEU A 83 4.68 5.37 9.63
N VAL A 84 3.51 5.69 9.08
CA VAL A 84 3.20 7.03 8.55
C VAL A 84 3.29 8.09 9.65
N ALA A 85 2.65 7.85 10.80
CA ALA A 85 2.71 8.76 11.95
C ALA A 85 4.16 9.00 12.40
N GLY A 86 4.93 7.92 12.59
CA GLY A 86 6.31 8.01 13.02
C GLY A 86 7.24 8.69 11.98
N LEU A 87 6.93 8.62 10.69
CA LEU A 87 7.65 9.37 9.66
C LEU A 87 7.36 10.88 9.77
N CYS A 88 6.08 11.26 9.89
CA CYS A 88 5.66 12.64 10.06
C CYS A 88 6.25 13.29 11.33
N GLU A 89 6.22 12.56 12.45
CA GLU A 89 6.72 13.04 13.75
C GLU A 89 8.25 13.20 13.77
N ARG A 90 8.98 12.23 13.22
CA ARG A 90 10.45 12.23 13.26
C ARG A 90 11.09 13.11 12.20
N TYR A 91 10.39 13.37 11.09
CA TYR A 91 10.96 14.08 9.94
C TYR A 91 10.04 15.18 9.36
N PRO A 92 9.47 16.08 10.18
CA PRO A 92 8.43 17.01 9.76
C PRO A 92 8.87 17.99 8.64
N GLU A 93 10.16 18.26 8.47
CA GLU A 93 10.68 19.20 7.46
C GLU A 93 11.29 18.50 6.23
N GLN A 94 11.82 17.29 6.40
CA GLN A 94 12.64 16.62 5.39
C GLN A 94 11.93 15.45 4.68
N LEU A 95 10.81 14.97 5.24
CA LEU A 95 10.02 13.87 4.70
C LEU A 95 9.49 14.20 3.31
N HIS A 96 9.62 13.25 2.38
CA HIS A 96 9.08 13.37 1.03
C HIS A 96 7.57 13.06 0.98
N PRO A 97 6.78 13.77 0.15
CA PRO A 97 7.18 14.95 -0.61
C PRO A 97 7.51 16.13 0.32
N GLN A 98 8.64 16.79 0.04
CA GLN A 98 9.07 17.96 0.80
C GLN A 98 8.17 19.16 0.51
N ALA A 99 8.10 20.06 1.48
CA ALA A 99 7.38 21.31 1.28
C ALA A 99 8.12 22.21 0.29
N GLU A 100 7.37 22.84 -0.60
CA GLU A 100 7.87 23.88 -1.50
C GLU A 100 7.46 25.23 -0.91
N ASP A 101 8.42 26.12 -0.67
CA ASP A 101 8.19 27.44 -0.04
C ASP A 101 7.39 27.40 1.28
N GLY A 102 7.54 26.30 2.04
CA GLY A 102 6.82 26.08 3.30
C GLY A 102 5.41 25.53 3.15
N ASP A 103 4.93 25.32 1.92
CA ASP A 103 3.64 24.71 1.64
C ASP A 103 3.68 23.18 1.80
N GLN A 104 2.98 22.68 2.82
CA GLN A 104 2.87 21.26 3.13
C GLN A 104 1.76 20.55 2.34
N SER A 105 1.04 21.25 1.47
CA SER A 105 -0.11 20.72 0.71
C SER A 105 0.23 19.49 -0.11
N TRP A 106 1.48 19.34 -0.54
CA TRP A 106 1.95 18.15 -1.26
C TRP A 106 1.80 16.84 -0.47
N ARG A 107 1.79 16.90 0.87
CA ARG A 107 1.55 15.73 1.73
C ARG A 107 0.12 15.24 1.70
N VAL A 108 -0.83 16.07 1.27
CA VAL A 108 -2.24 15.67 1.14
C VAL A 108 -2.37 14.51 0.15
N ILE A 109 -1.60 14.52 -0.93
CA ILE A 109 -1.69 13.50 -2.00
C ILE A 109 -1.44 12.07 -1.48
N PRO A 110 -0.30 11.75 -0.84
CA PRO A 110 -0.10 10.40 -0.29
C PRO A 110 -1.08 10.04 0.83
N LEU A 111 -1.49 11.01 1.66
CA LEU A 111 -2.43 10.75 2.75
C LEU A 111 -3.86 10.49 2.28
N GLU A 112 -4.35 11.23 1.29
CA GLU A 112 -5.64 11.00 0.64
C GLU A 112 -5.64 9.66 -0.08
N TRP A 113 -4.56 9.38 -0.82
CA TRP A 113 -4.39 8.08 -1.49
C TRP A 113 -4.45 6.93 -0.49
N LEU A 114 -3.70 7.04 0.62
CA LEU A 114 -3.67 6.04 1.69
C LEU A 114 -5.07 5.82 2.26
N ALA A 115 -5.76 6.88 2.66
CA ALA A 115 -7.07 6.79 3.30
C ALA A 115 -8.08 6.09 2.39
N ARG A 116 -8.13 6.48 1.10
CA ARG A 116 -9.03 5.87 0.12
C ARG A 116 -8.67 4.43 -0.15
N ARG A 117 -7.39 4.13 -0.36
CA ARG A 117 -6.94 2.80 -0.75
C ARG A 117 -7.08 1.80 0.38
N TYR A 118 -6.71 2.18 1.60
CA TYR A 118 -6.83 1.28 2.75
C TYR A 118 -8.30 0.98 3.04
N SER A 119 -9.17 1.97 2.94
CA SER A 119 -10.62 1.74 3.03
C SER A 119 -11.10 0.74 1.98
N GLU A 120 -10.67 0.87 0.72
CA GLU A 120 -11.05 -0.05 -0.35
C GLU A 120 -10.57 -1.48 -0.07
N VAL A 121 -9.29 -1.65 0.28
CA VAL A 121 -8.69 -2.97 0.57
C VAL A 121 -9.37 -3.63 1.75
N LEU A 122 -9.60 -2.89 2.84
CA LEU A 122 -10.29 -3.39 4.04
C LEU A 122 -11.72 -3.85 3.73
N LEU A 123 -12.44 -3.12 2.87
CA LEU A 123 -13.83 -3.44 2.54
C LEU A 123 -13.98 -4.59 1.54
N THR A 124 -12.97 -4.82 0.68
CA THR A 124 -13.12 -5.72 -0.47
C THR A 124 -12.19 -6.93 -0.47
N ARG A 125 -11.07 -6.87 0.26
CA ARG A 125 -9.99 -7.88 0.18
C ARG A 125 -9.64 -8.51 1.53
N VAL A 126 -9.98 -7.86 2.65
CA VAL A 126 -9.66 -8.36 3.98
C VAL A 126 -10.88 -9.04 4.60
N PRO A 127 -10.81 -10.33 4.98
CA PRO A 127 -11.90 -10.98 5.69
C PRO A 127 -12.08 -10.33 7.06
N LEU A 128 -13.29 -9.86 7.36
CA LEU A 128 -13.64 -9.24 8.65
C LEU A 128 -13.84 -10.28 9.75
N PHE A 129 -14.19 -11.51 9.37
CA PHE A 129 -14.41 -12.64 10.25
C PHE A 129 -13.66 -13.84 9.71
N ASP A 130 -13.13 -14.67 10.60
CA ASP A 130 -12.62 -15.97 10.21
C ASP A 130 -13.82 -16.86 9.88
N GLY A 131 -14.04 -17.17 8.61
CA GLY A 131 -15.18 -17.99 8.14
C GLY A 131 -15.16 -19.45 8.66
N ARG A 132 -14.26 -19.76 9.58
CA ARG A 132 -14.06 -21.07 10.23
C ARG A 132 -14.59 -21.13 11.66
N GLU A 133 -15.34 -20.11 12.12
CA GLU A 133 -16.06 -20.24 13.37
C GLU A 133 -17.18 -21.27 13.20
N GLN A 134 -17.04 -22.43 13.83
CA GLN A 134 -18.05 -23.51 13.78
C GLN A 134 -19.46 -23.04 14.17
N ALA A 135 -19.55 -21.96 14.96
CA ALA A 135 -20.82 -21.31 15.31
C ALA A 135 -21.62 -20.82 14.09
N PHE A 136 -20.94 -20.47 12.99
CA PHE A 136 -21.58 -20.01 11.76
C PHE A 136 -21.74 -21.10 10.69
N ALA A 137 -21.18 -22.30 10.90
CA ALA A 137 -21.32 -23.43 9.98
C ALA A 137 -22.79 -23.86 9.80
N ALA A 138 -23.61 -23.73 10.84
CA ALA A 138 -25.05 -24.02 10.79
C ALA A 138 -25.88 -22.96 10.04
N PHE A 139 -25.25 -21.85 9.63
CA PHE A 139 -25.89 -20.73 8.93
C PHE A 139 -25.28 -20.48 7.54
N SER A 140 -24.31 -21.29 7.10
CA SER A 140 -23.84 -21.29 5.71
C SER A 140 -24.82 -22.07 4.84
N LEU A 141 -25.11 -21.56 3.63
CA LEU A 141 -25.99 -22.20 2.64
C LEU A 141 -25.28 -23.29 1.82
N ASP A 142 -24.23 -23.91 2.37
CA ASP A 142 -23.53 -24.99 1.70
C ASP A 142 -24.26 -26.32 1.99
N ASP A 143 -25.16 -26.69 1.07
CA ASP A 143 -25.58 -28.08 0.82
C ASP A 143 -24.60 -28.77 -0.14
#